data_AF-A0ABD6A206-F1
#
_entry.id   AF-A0ABD6A206-F1
#
_cell.length_a   1.000
_cell.length_b   1.000
_cell.length_c   1.000
_cell.angle_alpha   90.00
_cell.angle_beta   90.00
_cell.angle_gamma   90.00
#
_symmetry.space_group_name_H-M   'P 1'
#
loop_
_entity.id
_entity.type
_entity.pdbx_description
1 polymer ?
#
loop_
_entity_poly.entity_id
_entity_poly.type
_entity_poly.pdbx_seq_one_letter_code
_entity_poly.pdbx_strand_id
1 'polypeptide(L)'
;MGNKNKTVSFRVNEDAFETLREIAEERDLSLSAVFRDYVDMLVAHDGQVQVVPEHELDADSSEPPSFPPTVEVPKSFVREHERLELEAEHLREQLDEHKRYVNHLRERLEAGDEDVIQLEDLDGERNEPPYKLG
;
A
#
# COMPACT_ATOMS: atom_id res chain seq x y z
N MET A 1 -16.94 3.59 -49.94
CA MET A 1 -17.98 2.88 -49.18
C MET A 1 -18.90 3.92 -48.57
N GLY A 2 -20.23 3.75 -48.68
CA GLY A 2 -21.18 4.81 -48.31
C GLY A 2 -21.14 5.15 -46.82
N ASN A 3 -20.77 6.40 -46.50
CA ASN A 3 -20.74 6.92 -45.14
C ASN A 3 -22.19 7.03 -44.63
N LYS A 4 -22.64 6.01 -43.91
CA LYS A 4 -23.88 6.09 -43.15
C LYS A 4 -23.60 6.98 -41.94
N ASN A 5 -23.88 8.28 -42.07
CA ASN A 5 -23.79 9.21 -40.96
C ASN A 5 -24.80 8.79 -39.89
N LYS A 6 -24.32 8.08 -38.86
CA LYS A 6 -25.14 7.72 -37.70
C LYS A 6 -25.21 8.95 -36.80
N THR A 7 -26.41 9.50 -36.63
CA THR A 7 -26.63 10.56 -35.64
C THR A 7 -26.66 9.93 -34.25
N VAL A 8 -25.78 10.38 -33.37
CA VAL A 8 -25.76 9.99 -31.97
C VAL A 8 -26.14 11.20 -31.14
N SER A 9 -27.17 11.06 -30.31
CA SER A 9 -27.60 12.10 -29.36
C SER A 9 -27.04 11.81 -27.98
N PHE A 10 -26.35 12.79 -27.39
CA PHE A 10 -25.84 12.71 -26.01
C PHE A 10 -26.50 13.78 -25.14
N ARG A 11 -26.57 13.53 -23.83
CA ARG A 11 -26.98 14.52 -22.84
C ARG A 11 -25.72 15.09 -22.21
N VAL A 12 -25.65 16.41 -22.15
CA VAL A 12 -24.57 17.17 -21.52
C VAL A 12 -25.17 18.15 -20.52
N ASN A 13 -24.36 18.55 -19.55
CA ASN A 13 -24.70 19.66 -18.67
C ASN A 13 -24.73 20.97 -19.49
N GLU A 14 -25.67 21.87 -19.17
CA GLU A 14 -25.82 23.17 -19.80
C GLU A 14 -24.53 24.01 -19.72
N ASP A 15 -23.86 24.01 -18.56
CA ASP A 15 -22.61 24.76 -18.38
C ASP A 15 -21.51 24.28 -19.34
N ALA A 16 -21.35 22.95 -19.43
CA ALA A 16 -20.37 22.34 -20.32
C ALA A 16 -20.73 22.56 -21.80
N PHE A 17 -22.02 22.62 -22.13
CA PHE A 17 -22.48 22.91 -23.49
C PHE A 17 -22.12 24.34 -23.91
N GLU A 18 -22.38 25.33 -23.05
CA GLU A 18 -22.02 26.73 -23.33
C GLU A 18 -20.49 26.91 -23.44
N THR A 19 -19.70 26.28 -22.56
CA THR A 19 -18.23 26.35 -22.67
C THR A 19 -17.73 25.77 -23.99
N LEU A 20 -18.26 24.61 -24.40
CA LEU A 20 -17.87 23.99 -25.68
C LEU A 20 -18.32 24.81 -26.89
N ARG A 21 -19.46 25.51 -26.78
CA ARG A 21 -19.94 26.42 -27.81
C ARG A 21 -19.02 27.63 -27.96
N GLU A 22 -18.62 28.26 -26.86
CA GLU A 22 -17.67 29.37 -26.86
C GLU A 22 -16.34 28.98 -27.52
N ILE A 23 -15.79 27.81 -27.17
CA ILE A 23 -14.56 27.27 -27.77
C ILE A 23 -14.73 27.02 -29.28
N ALA A 24 -15.90 26.52 -29.70
CA ALA A 24 -16.19 26.25 -31.10
C ALA A 24 -16.30 27.56 -31.91
N GLU A 25 -16.94 28.59 -31.35
CA GLU A 25 -17.05 29.92 -31.94
C GLU A 25 -15.68 30.62 -32.04
N GLU A 26 -14.83 30.52 -31.02
CA GLU A 26 -13.46 31.06 -31.05
C GLU A 26 -12.60 30.45 -32.17
N ARG A 27 -12.85 29.17 -32.50
CA ARG A 27 -12.10 28.43 -33.52
C ARG A 27 -12.77 28.40 -34.89
N ASP A 28 -13.87 29.14 -35.10
CA ASP A 28 -14.68 29.12 -36.33
C ASP A 28 -15.13 27.69 -36.75
N LEU A 29 -15.37 26.80 -35.77
CA LEU A 29 -15.77 25.42 -36.00
C LEU A 29 -17.21 25.17 -35.53
N SER A 30 -17.90 24.23 -36.19
CA SER A 30 -19.17 23.74 -35.64
C SER A 30 -18.91 22.90 -34.39
N LEU A 31 -19.82 22.93 -33.40
CA LEU A 31 -19.74 22.08 -32.21
C LEU A 31 -19.59 20.59 -32.56
N SER A 32 -20.31 20.15 -33.59
CA SER A 32 -20.23 18.77 -34.11
C SER A 32 -18.88 18.44 -34.76
N ALA A 33 -18.09 19.43 -35.19
CA ALA A 33 -16.73 19.23 -35.68
C ALA A 33 -15.76 19.09 -34.50
N VAL A 34 -15.82 20.00 -33.52
CA VAL A 34 -15.00 19.93 -32.29
C VAL A 34 -15.17 18.58 -31.58
N PHE A 35 -16.40 18.10 -31.47
CA PHE A 35 -16.67 16.79 -30.86
C PHE A 35 -16.08 15.63 -31.67
N ARG A 36 -16.17 15.69 -33.00
CA ARG A 36 -15.58 14.65 -33.85
C ARG A 36 -14.06 14.64 -33.74
N ASP A 37 -13.43 15.81 -33.77
CA ASP A 37 -11.98 15.94 -33.66
C ASP A 37 -11.48 15.38 -32.32
N TYR A 38 -12.20 15.64 -31.23
CA TYR A 38 -11.88 15.07 -29.92
C TYR A 38 -12.03 13.54 -29.89
N VAL A 39 -13.13 13.01 -30.43
CA VAL A 39 -13.34 11.55 -30.50
C VAL A 39 -12.30 10.88 -31.40
N ASP A 40 -11.98 11.50 -32.52
CA ASP A 40 -10.97 10.98 -33.46
C ASP A 40 -9.59 10.95 -32.80
N MET A 41 -9.21 11.99 -32.05
CA MET A 41 -7.98 12.01 -31.27
C MET A 41 -7.98 10.92 -30.18
N LEU A 42 -9.08 10.76 -29.45
CA LEU A 42 -9.21 9.75 -28.42
C LEU A 42 -9.08 8.33 -29.00
N VAL A 43 -9.70 8.07 -30.16
CA VAL A 43 -9.61 6.78 -30.86
C VAL A 43 -8.23 6.54 -31.44
N ALA A 44 -7.60 7.56 -32.02
CA ALA A 44 -6.27 7.44 -32.61
C ALA A 44 -5.18 7.06 -31.59
N HIS A 45 -5.37 7.47 -30.33
CA HIS A 45 -4.42 7.21 -29.24
C HIS A 45 -4.91 6.13 -28.25
N ASP A 46 -5.91 5.31 -28.58
CA ASP A 46 -6.47 4.29 -27.67
C ASP A 46 -6.83 4.83 -26.28
N GLY A 47 -7.28 6.09 -26.20
CA GLY A 47 -7.59 6.79 -24.96
C GLY A 47 -6.38 7.38 -24.21
N GLN A 48 -5.16 7.28 -24.74
CA GLN A 48 -3.93 7.84 -24.17
C GLN A 48 -3.76 9.32 -24.50
N VAL A 49 -4.76 10.15 -24.15
CA VAL A 49 -4.71 11.60 -24.36
C VAL A 49 -4.62 12.30 -23.01
N GLN A 50 -3.54 13.03 -22.77
CA GLN A 50 -3.38 13.90 -21.60
C GLN A 50 -3.59 15.35 -22.02
N VAL A 51 -4.47 16.06 -21.32
CA VAL A 51 -4.65 17.50 -21.52
C VAL A 51 -3.62 18.21 -20.66
N VAL A 52 -2.61 18.75 -21.31
CA VAL A 52 -1.50 19.45 -20.67
C VAL A 52 -1.59 20.94 -21.02
N PRO A 53 -1.46 21.86 -20.04
CA PRO A 53 -1.38 23.29 -20.32
C PRO A 53 -0.22 23.63 -21.27
N GLU A 54 -0.38 24.64 -22.12
CA GLU A 54 0.64 24.98 -23.13
C GLU A 54 2.05 25.21 -22.56
N HIS A 55 2.15 25.71 -21.33
CA HIS A 55 3.43 25.99 -20.66
C HIS A 55 4.19 24.74 -20.19
N GLU A 56 3.54 23.58 -20.12
CA GLU A 56 4.15 22.30 -19.76
C GLU A 56 4.58 21.49 -20.99
N LEU A 57 4.08 21.82 -22.20
CA LEU A 57 4.46 21.16 -23.45
C LEU A 57 5.96 21.31 -23.79
N ASP A 58 6.58 22.42 -23.38
CA ASP A 58 8.01 22.67 -23.62
C ASP A 58 8.94 21.89 -22.68
N ALA A 59 8.41 21.34 -21.58
CA ALA A 59 9.21 20.65 -20.56
C ALA A 59 9.43 19.16 -20.85
N ASP A 60 8.62 18.55 -21.72
CA ASP A 60 8.48 17.09 -21.85
C ASP A 60 9.16 16.49 -23.10
N SER A 61 10.35 16.99 -23.43
CA SER A 61 11.14 16.55 -24.59
C SER A 61 12.22 15.51 -24.26
N SER A 62 11.88 14.48 -23.49
CA SER A 62 12.68 13.24 -23.46
C SER A 62 11.90 12.05 -22.89
N GLU A 63 11.40 11.21 -23.78
CA GLU A 63 10.85 9.86 -23.56
C GLU A 63 9.35 9.75 -23.14
N PRO A 64 8.54 8.98 -23.88
CA PRO A 64 7.17 8.69 -23.48
C PRO A 64 7.15 7.82 -22.20
N PRO A 65 6.31 8.14 -21.20
CA PRO A 65 6.26 7.37 -19.96
C PRO A 65 5.78 5.93 -20.23
N SER A 66 6.58 4.94 -19.83
CA SER A 66 6.23 3.52 -20.00
C SER A 66 5.15 3.09 -19.00
N PHE A 67 4.19 2.28 -19.44
CA PHE A 67 3.19 1.64 -18.57
C PHE A 67 3.60 0.19 -18.25
N PRO A 68 3.57 -0.26 -16.99
CA PRO A 68 3.17 0.46 -15.77
C PRO A 68 4.15 1.57 -15.36
N PRO A 69 3.69 2.63 -14.67
CA PRO A 69 4.55 3.76 -14.29
C PRO A 69 5.71 3.30 -13.41
N THR A 70 6.94 3.60 -13.84
CA THR A 70 8.17 3.29 -13.12
C THR A 70 8.77 4.55 -12.50
N VAL A 71 9.20 4.45 -11.24
CA VAL A 71 9.93 5.53 -10.55
C VAL A 71 11.37 5.11 -10.38
N GLU A 72 12.32 5.95 -10.83
CA GLU A 72 13.74 5.71 -10.57
C GLU A 72 14.07 6.04 -9.12
N VAL A 73 14.60 5.05 -8.39
CA VAL A 73 15.06 5.21 -7.01
C VAL A 73 16.58 5.10 -6.92
N PRO A 74 17.25 5.95 -6.11
CA PRO A 74 18.68 5.83 -5.88
C PRO A 74 19.05 4.47 -5.26
N LYS A 75 20.23 3.94 -5.63
CA LYS A 75 20.75 2.69 -5.05
C LYS A 75 20.91 2.74 -3.53
N SER A 76 21.10 3.93 -2.95
CA SER A 76 21.15 4.11 -1.50
C SER A 76 19.82 3.77 -0.83
N PHE A 77 18.69 4.15 -1.45
CA PHE A 77 17.35 3.83 -0.95
C PHE A 77 17.12 2.31 -0.93
N VAL A 78 17.45 1.62 -2.02
CA VAL A 78 17.28 0.17 -2.13
C VAL A 78 18.09 -0.56 -1.05
N ARG A 79 19.36 -0.19 -0.86
CA ARG A 79 20.22 -0.79 0.17
C ARG A 79 19.71 -0.55 1.59
N GLU A 80 19.16 0.63 1.83
CA GLU A 80 18.64 1.01 3.13
C GLU A 80 17.37 0.23 3.45
N HIS A 81 16.47 0.11 2.47
CA HIS A 81 15.28 -0.72 2.56
C HIS A 81 15.62 -2.19 2.82
N GLU A 82 16.54 -2.78 2.04
CA GLU A 82 16.99 -4.17 2.25
C GLU A 82 17.59 -4.36 3.65
N ARG A 83 18.38 -3.41 4.14
CA ARG A 83 18.92 -3.45 5.50
C ARG A 83 17.80 -3.44 6.54
N LEU A 84 16.82 -2.55 6.40
CA LEU A 84 15.69 -2.46 7.33
C LEU A 84 14.82 -3.71 7.31
N GLU A 85 14.61 -4.32 6.14
CA GLU A 85 13.87 -5.57 6.03
C GLU A 85 14.58 -6.70 6.80
N LEU A 86 15.90 -6.83 6.63
CA LEU A 86 16.71 -7.80 7.36
C LEU A 86 16.74 -7.53 8.86
N GLU A 87 16.83 -6.26 9.27
CA GLU A 87 16.78 -5.89 10.69
C GLU A 87 15.41 -6.23 11.30
N ALA A 88 14.33 -5.93 10.60
CA ALA A 88 12.98 -6.25 11.05
C ALA A 88 12.74 -7.77 11.15
N GLU A 89 13.27 -8.55 10.19
CA GLU A 89 13.25 -10.01 10.24
C GLU A 89 14.01 -10.52 11.47
N HIS A 90 15.23 -10.05 11.69
CA HIS A 90 16.03 -10.43 12.85
C HIS A 90 15.34 -10.10 14.18
N LEU A 91 14.72 -8.93 14.31
CA LEU A 91 13.97 -8.54 15.51
C LEU A 91 12.74 -9.44 15.76
N ARG A 92 12.07 -9.91 14.70
CA ARG A 92 10.96 -10.87 14.84
C ARG A 92 11.46 -12.22 15.36
N GLU A 93 12.59 -12.70 14.85
CA GLU A 93 13.22 -13.95 15.33
C GLU A 93 13.58 -13.87 16.82
N GLN A 94 14.23 -12.79 17.24
CA GLN A 94 14.56 -12.56 18.66
C GLN A 94 13.31 -12.56 19.54
N LEU A 95 12.26 -11.88 19.09
CA LEU A 95 11.00 -11.78 19.83
C LEU A 95 10.34 -13.17 19.97
N ASP A 96 10.35 -13.97 18.91
CA ASP A 96 9.81 -15.33 18.95
C ASP A 96 10.64 -16.26 19.84
N GLU A 97 11.97 -16.13 19.85
CA GLU A 97 12.82 -16.83 20.79
C GLU A 97 12.47 -16.47 22.25
N HIS A 98 12.36 -15.18 22.55
CA HIS A 98 11.96 -14.70 23.87
C HIS A 98 10.58 -15.23 24.30
N LYS A 99 9.60 -15.24 23.39
CA LYS A 99 8.28 -15.84 23.66
C LYS A 99 8.39 -17.32 24.00
N ARG A 100 9.16 -18.09 23.22
CA ARG A 100 9.37 -19.53 23.49
C ARG A 100 10.03 -19.74 24.85
N TYR A 101 11.02 -18.93 25.19
CA TYR A 101 11.68 -19.01 26.50
C TYR A 101 10.73 -18.70 27.66
N VAL A 102 9.89 -17.66 27.51
CA VAL A 102 8.86 -17.34 28.52
C VAL A 102 7.87 -18.49 28.67
N ASN A 103 7.42 -19.09 27.57
CA ASN A 103 6.53 -20.25 27.62
C ASN A 103 7.20 -21.43 28.32
N HIS A 104 8.45 -21.73 27.99
CA HIS A 104 9.21 -22.78 28.67
C HIS A 104 9.33 -22.54 30.19
N LEU A 105 9.56 -21.30 30.61
CA LEU A 105 9.57 -20.95 32.04
C LEU A 105 8.21 -21.11 32.70
N ARG A 106 7.13 -20.74 32.01
CA ARG A 106 5.75 -20.95 32.50
C ARG A 106 5.44 -22.43 32.67
N GLU A 107 5.73 -23.24 31.65
CA GLU A 107 5.55 -24.70 31.70
C GLU A 107 6.34 -25.32 32.85
N ARG A 108 7.57 -24.85 33.11
CA ARG A 108 8.37 -25.31 34.25
C ARG A 108 7.80 -24.93 35.61
N LEU A 109 7.18 -23.75 35.73
CA LEU A 109 6.51 -23.34 36.96
C LEU A 109 5.23 -24.15 37.17
N GLU A 110 4.42 -24.33 36.13
CA GLU A 110 3.20 -25.15 36.16
C GLU A 110 3.51 -26.62 36.50
N ALA A 111 4.60 -27.18 35.98
CA ALA A 111 5.05 -28.53 36.32
C ALA A 111 5.73 -28.62 37.70
N GLY A 112 6.25 -27.50 38.22
CA GLY A 112 6.98 -27.43 39.49
C GLY A 112 6.08 -27.34 40.73
N ASP A 113 4.80 -26.99 40.58
CA ASP A 113 3.83 -26.95 41.68
C ASP A 113 3.51 -28.36 42.24
N GLU A 114 3.90 -29.45 41.56
CA GLU A 114 3.78 -30.83 42.08
C GLU A 114 4.93 -31.22 43.04
N ASP A 115 6.08 -30.52 43.03
CA ASP A 115 7.28 -30.85 43.83
C ASP A 115 7.52 -29.88 45.02
N VAL A 116 6.63 -28.90 45.25
CA VAL A 116 6.74 -27.97 46.38
C VAL A 116 6.17 -28.60 47.65
N ILE A 117 7.03 -29.23 48.45
CA ILE A 117 6.66 -29.65 49.82
C ILE A 117 6.55 -28.39 50.68
N GLN A 118 5.34 -28.07 51.16
CA GLN A 118 5.14 -26.99 52.12
C GLN A 118 5.79 -27.37 53.44
N LEU A 119 6.65 -26.51 53.99
CA LEU A 119 7.34 -26.75 55.26
C LEU A 119 6.38 -27.00 56.43
N GLU A 120 5.17 -26.44 56.33
CA GLU A 120 4.07 -26.61 57.29
C GLU A 120 3.56 -28.07 57.34
N ASP A 121 3.64 -28.81 56.22
CA ASP A 121 3.23 -30.21 56.14
C ASP A 121 4.27 -31.15 56.77
N LEU A 122 5.55 -30.74 56.81
CA LEU A 122 6.65 -31.52 57.42
C LEU A 122 6.69 -31.41 58.95
N ASP A 123 6.15 -30.33 59.52
CA ASP A 123 6.08 -30.11 60.97
C ASP A 123 4.92 -30.91 61.63
N GLY A 124 3.95 -31.40 60.86
CA GLY A 124 2.83 -32.21 61.36
C GLY A 124 3.16 -33.67 61.69
N GLU A 125 4.23 -34.22 61.12
CA GLU A 125 4.63 -35.63 61.31
C GLU A 125 5.79 -35.83 62.31
N ARG A 126 6.50 -34.76 62.70
CA ARG A 126 7.60 -34.85 63.66
C ARG A 126 7.11 -34.83 65.11
N ASN A 127 6.66 -35.99 65.58
CA ASN A 127 6.67 -36.33 67.01
C ASN A 127 8.11 -36.64 67.50
N GLU A 128 9.11 -35.82 67.17
CA GLU A 128 10.49 -36.00 67.65
C GLU A 128 10.87 -34.89 68.64
N PRO A 129 11.43 -35.23 69.82
CA PRO A 129 11.75 -34.25 70.85
C PRO A 129 12.91 -33.34 70.40
N PRO A 130 12.88 -32.04 70.77
CA PRO A 130 13.88 -31.08 70.32
C PRO A 130 15.26 -31.44 70.87
N TYR A 131 16.20 -31.70 69.97
CA TYR A 131 17.60 -31.93 70.30
C TYR A 131 18.17 -30.68 70.99
N LYS A 132 18.60 -30.83 72.25
CA LYS A 132 19.40 -29.84 72.95
C LYS A 132 20.87 -30.07 72.62
N LEU A 133 21.46 -29.15 71.86
CA LEU A 133 22.91 -29.07 71.73
C LEU A 133 23.47 -28.51 73.06
N GLY A 134 24.40 -29.25 73.66
CA GLY A 134 25.16 -28.87 74.84
C GLY A 134 26.45 -28.16 74.48
#